data_AF-A0A8J7QHF7-F1
#
_entry.id   AF-A0A8J7QHF7-F1
#
_cell.length_a   1.000
_cell.length_b   1.000
_cell.length_c   1.000
_cell.angle_alpha   90.00
_cell.angle_beta   90.00
_cell.angle_gamma   90.00
#
_symmetry.space_group_name_H-M   'P 1'
#
loop_
_entity.id
_entity.type
_entity.pdbx_description
1 polymer ?
#
loop_
_entity_poly.entity_id
_entity_poly.type
_entity_poly.pdbx_seq_one_letter_code
_entity_poly.pdbx_strand_id
1 'polypeptide(L)'
;MEKEKTMAPKPFPSFALALLFASASLGSAFPAGQATKQEAMEAISAAEESSKGTFLLIKEADREGGNVSALAKRFNAALELLDQARALEAESLHEQASALAQEAERLFDAIGGDAVALRERAAEDASKRRTAAILGAPFAAAIIALLAYFLARFWQKSRIRKVMGMRVEEAGQR
;
A
#
# COMPACT_ATOMS: atom_id res chain seq x y z
N MET A 1 -87.80 -13.09 58.70
CA MET A 1 -87.42 -14.23 57.85
C MET A 1 -85.93 -14.10 57.59
N GLU A 2 -85.13 -14.93 58.27
CA GLU A 2 -84.41 -16.06 57.63
C GLU A 2 -83.32 -15.56 56.67
N LYS A 3 -82.04 -15.94 56.70
CA LYS A 3 -81.22 -16.95 57.34
C LYS A 3 -79.78 -16.44 57.13
N GLU A 4 -78.90 -16.42 58.12
CA GLU A 4 -77.92 -17.49 58.35
C GLU A 4 -77.12 -17.90 57.09
N LYS A 5 -75.84 -17.48 57.00
CA LYS A 5 -74.67 -18.38 56.94
C LYS A 5 -73.37 -17.69 56.49
N THR A 6 -72.47 -17.53 57.45
CA THR A 6 -71.08 -18.03 57.45
C THR A 6 -70.33 -18.19 56.13
N MET A 7 -69.22 -17.44 55.95
CA MET A 7 -67.89 -18.05 55.74
C MET A 7 -66.75 -17.02 55.90
N ALA A 8 -65.94 -17.19 56.94
CA ALA A 8 -64.49 -16.96 56.92
C ALA A 8 -63.85 -18.38 56.99
N PRO A 9 -62.54 -18.65 56.69
CA PRO A 9 -61.42 -17.72 56.77
C PRO A 9 -60.20 -17.98 55.81
N LYS A 10 -59.11 -17.22 56.04
CA LYS A 10 -57.69 -17.66 56.06
C LYS A 10 -56.82 -17.51 54.77
N PRO A 11 -55.48 -17.46 54.93
CA PRO A 11 -54.65 -16.29 54.60
C PRO A 11 -53.60 -16.63 53.51
N PHE A 12 -52.76 -15.67 53.11
CA PHE A 12 -51.29 -15.77 53.23
C PHE A 12 -50.62 -14.49 52.68
N PRO A 13 -49.45 -14.11 53.24
CA PRO A 13 -48.75 -12.85 53.02
C PRO A 13 -47.59 -13.00 52.02
N SER A 14 -47.20 -11.91 51.38
CA SER A 14 -45.90 -11.74 50.71
C SER A 14 -45.66 -10.22 50.68
N PHE A 15 -45.06 -9.62 51.72
CA PHE A 15 -43.60 -9.54 51.89
C PHE A 15 -42.87 -9.34 50.55
N ALA A 16 -43.00 -8.13 50.00
CA ALA A 16 -41.97 -7.57 49.12
C ALA A 16 -41.37 -6.36 49.85
N LEU A 17 -40.44 -6.71 50.72
CA LEU A 17 -39.48 -5.87 51.41
C LEU A 17 -38.71 -5.07 50.34
N ALA A 18 -39.06 -3.80 50.16
CA ALA A 18 -38.30 -2.87 49.33
C ALA A 18 -36.96 -2.57 50.02
N LEU A 19 -35.98 -3.45 49.79
CA LEU A 19 -34.63 -3.28 50.30
C LEU A 19 -33.86 -2.33 49.38
N LEU A 20 -33.80 -1.08 49.83
CA LEU A 20 -32.71 -0.13 49.65
C LEU A 20 -31.37 -0.83 49.38
N PHE A 21 -30.93 -0.83 48.12
CA PHE A 21 -29.51 -0.87 47.78
C PHE A 21 -29.04 0.54 47.45
N ALA A 22 -28.90 1.33 48.51
CA ALA A 22 -27.89 2.38 48.54
C ALA A 22 -26.55 1.68 48.74
N SER A 23 -25.75 1.54 47.68
CA SER A 23 -24.39 1.05 47.80
C SER A 23 -23.51 1.74 46.79
N ALA A 24 -22.77 2.70 47.33
CA ALA A 24 -21.45 3.10 46.88
C ALA A 24 -21.33 3.57 45.43
N SER A 25 -21.58 4.86 45.24
CA SER A 25 -20.69 5.70 44.45
C SER A 25 -19.25 5.59 45.00
N LEU A 26 -18.57 4.48 44.71
CA LEU A 26 -17.11 4.43 44.76
C LEU A 26 -16.66 5.15 43.50
N GLY A 27 -16.20 6.39 43.68
CA GLY A 27 -15.52 7.13 42.64
C GLY A 27 -14.33 6.32 42.14
N SER A 28 -14.49 5.69 40.98
CA SER A 28 -13.37 5.36 40.13
C SER A 28 -12.88 6.67 39.52
N ALA A 29 -12.14 7.43 40.33
CA ALA A 29 -11.04 8.20 39.79
C ALA A 29 -10.06 7.18 39.18
N PHE A 30 -10.40 6.68 37.99
CA PHE A 30 -9.41 6.11 37.11
C PHE A 30 -8.31 7.17 37.00
N PRO A 31 -7.05 6.83 37.28
CA PRO A 31 -5.97 7.76 37.04
C PRO A 31 -5.96 7.99 35.53
N ALA A 32 -6.47 9.14 35.08
CA ALA A 32 -6.42 9.54 33.67
C ALA A 32 -4.99 9.44 33.10
N GLY A 33 -3.96 9.47 33.96
CA GLY A 33 -2.57 9.23 33.59
C GLY A 33 -2.20 7.78 33.23
N GLN A 34 -2.92 6.75 33.66
CA GLN A 34 -2.59 5.35 33.29
C GLN A 34 -3.13 4.95 31.92
N ALA A 35 -4.33 5.43 31.56
CA ALA A 35 -4.90 5.17 30.25
C ALA A 35 -4.05 5.81 29.14
N THR A 36 -3.65 7.06 29.34
CA THR A 36 -2.83 7.84 28.38
C THR A 36 -1.41 7.28 28.25
N LYS A 37 -0.81 6.80 29.33
CA LYS A 37 0.48 6.10 29.28
C LYS A 37 0.39 4.82 28.44
N GLN A 38 -0.64 4.01 28.66
CA GLN A 38 -0.79 2.75 27.94
C GLN A 38 -1.04 2.99 26.45
N GLU A 39 -1.86 3.98 26.10
CA GLU A 39 -2.08 4.41 24.72
C GLU A 39 -0.79 4.88 24.04
N ALA A 40 0.05 5.67 24.73
CA ALA A 40 1.33 6.11 24.20
C ALA A 40 2.30 4.94 23.95
N MET A 41 2.38 3.99 24.88
CA MET A 41 3.23 2.80 24.71
C MET A 41 2.73 1.91 23.56
N GLU A 42 1.41 1.76 23.41
CA GLU A 42 0.81 1.03 22.30
C GLU A 42 1.11 1.70 20.95
N ALA A 43 0.95 3.01 20.86
CA ALA A 43 1.26 3.77 19.65
C ALA A 43 2.75 3.68 19.27
N ILE A 44 3.66 3.77 20.25
CA ILE A 44 5.10 3.59 20.01
C ILE A 44 5.40 2.16 19.51
N SER A 45 4.79 1.14 20.13
CA SER A 45 4.97 -0.24 19.69
C SER A 45 4.44 -0.48 18.27
N ALA A 46 3.29 0.10 17.92
CA ALA A 46 2.71 0.01 16.58
C ALA A 46 3.62 0.69 15.54
N ALA A 47 4.14 1.87 15.86
CA ALA A 47 5.09 2.58 15.00
C ALA A 47 6.41 1.79 14.81
N GLU A 48 6.91 1.10 15.84
CA GLU A 48 8.08 0.21 15.73
C GLU A 48 7.83 -1.02 14.85
N GLU A 49 6.63 -1.58 14.90
CA GLU A 49 6.26 -2.70 14.03
C GLU A 49 6.13 -2.23 12.58
N SER A 50 5.46 -1.10 12.34
CA SER A 50 5.38 -0.47 11.02
C SER A 50 6.77 -0.11 10.48
N SER A 51 7.69 0.40 11.31
CA SER A 51 9.05 0.73 10.89
C SER A 51 9.81 -0.51 10.38
N LYS A 52 9.67 -1.65 11.06
CA LYS A 52 10.28 -2.93 10.65
C LYS A 52 9.68 -3.41 9.33
N GLY A 53 8.35 -3.36 9.19
CA GLY A 53 7.65 -3.72 7.96
C GLY A 53 8.11 -2.87 6.79
N THR A 54 8.12 -1.56 6.96
CA THR A 54 8.55 -0.61 5.92
C THR A 54 10.02 -0.76 5.56
N PHE A 55 10.90 -1.05 6.51
CA PHE A 55 12.30 -1.34 6.21
C PHE A 55 12.47 -2.57 5.30
N LEU A 56 11.69 -3.64 5.53
CA LEU A 56 11.70 -4.82 4.67
C LEU A 56 11.20 -4.49 3.25
N LEU A 57 10.16 -3.65 3.14
CA LEU A 57 9.65 -3.20 1.84
C LEU A 57 10.69 -2.36 1.08
N ILE A 58 11.38 -1.45 1.75
CA ILE A 58 12.48 -0.66 1.15
C ILE A 58 13.59 -1.59 0.66
N LYS A 59 13.98 -2.58 1.47
CA LYS A 59 15.01 -3.56 1.10
C LYS A 59 14.61 -4.39 -0.13
N GLU A 60 13.35 -4.78 -0.22
CA GLU A 60 12.85 -5.52 -1.38
C GLU A 60 12.81 -4.63 -2.65
N ALA A 61 12.46 -3.35 -2.51
CA ALA A 61 12.51 -2.40 -3.61
C ALA A 61 13.95 -2.16 -4.12
N ASP A 62 14.93 -2.08 -3.21
CA ASP A 62 16.36 -1.98 -3.55
C ASP A 62 16.85 -3.24 -4.29
N ARG A 63 16.42 -4.42 -3.84
CA ARG A 63 16.76 -5.71 -4.47
C ARG A 63 16.28 -5.81 -5.92
N GLU A 64 15.11 -5.25 -6.24
CA GLU A 64 14.60 -5.17 -7.61
C GLU A 64 15.30 -4.07 -8.45
N GLY A 65 16.26 -3.35 -7.86
CA GLY A 65 17.03 -2.30 -8.53
C GLY A 65 16.38 -0.92 -8.50
N GLY A 66 15.39 -0.72 -7.62
CA GLY A 66 14.77 0.59 -7.38
C GLY A 66 15.73 1.55 -6.65
N ASN A 67 15.73 2.83 -7.02
CA ASN A 67 16.51 3.84 -6.31
C ASN A 67 15.83 4.24 -4.99
N VAL A 68 16.28 3.64 -3.89
CA VAL A 68 15.68 3.84 -2.55
C VAL A 68 16.22 5.05 -1.78
N SER A 69 17.15 5.84 -2.34
CA SER A 69 17.82 6.94 -1.60
C SER A 69 16.85 7.96 -0.99
N ALA A 70 15.83 8.36 -1.73
CA ALA A 70 14.80 9.27 -1.25
C ALA A 70 13.92 8.64 -0.17
N LEU A 71 13.59 7.34 -0.30
CA LEU A 71 12.81 6.60 0.69
C LEU A 71 13.60 6.43 1.99
N ALA A 72 14.89 6.08 1.90
CA ALA A 72 15.77 5.95 3.06
C ALA A 72 15.90 7.27 3.83
N LYS A 73 16.01 8.41 3.12
CA LYS A 73 16.04 9.72 3.78
C LYS A 73 14.74 10.03 4.54
N ARG A 74 13.58 9.74 3.95
CA ARG A 74 12.28 9.92 4.60
C ARG A 74 12.08 8.93 5.77
N PHE A 75 12.56 7.70 5.62
CA PHE A 75 12.52 6.68 6.66
C PHE A 75 13.35 7.10 7.88
N ASN A 76 14.54 7.65 7.67
CA ASN A 76 15.35 8.19 8.77
C ASN A 76 14.66 9.35 9.48
N ALA A 77 13.99 10.25 8.75
CA ALA A 77 13.21 11.31 9.37
C ALA A 77 12.03 10.78 10.21
N ALA A 78 11.37 9.70 9.76
CA ALA A 78 10.31 9.05 10.53
C ALA A 78 10.85 8.35 11.80
N LEU A 79 12.06 7.76 11.73
CA LEU A 79 12.74 7.22 12.92
C LEU A 79 13.08 8.32 13.93
N GLU A 80 13.51 9.51 13.49
CA GLU A 80 13.75 10.65 14.38
C GLU A 80 12.49 11.06 15.14
N LEU A 81 11.30 11.01 14.51
CA LEU A 81 10.03 11.27 15.17
C LEU A 81 9.67 10.19 16.20
N LEU A 82 9.93 8.91 15.87
CA LEU A 82 9.73 7.81 16.81
C LEU A 82 10.66 7.92 18.03
N ASP A 83 11.90 8.33 17.83
CA ASP A 83 12.83 8.57 18.93
C ASP A 83 12.41 9.77 19.80
N GLN A 84 11.85 10.82 19.19
CA GLN A 84 11.24 11.93 19.95
C GLN A 84 10.02 11.47 20.75
N ALA A 85 9.17 10.61 20.18
CA ALA A 85 8.02 10.03 20.90
C ALA A 85 8.47 9.25 22.14
N ARG A 86 9.53 8.44 22.03
CA ARG A 86 10.13 7.72 23.16
C ARG A 86 10.69 8.66 24.23
N ALA A 87 11.36 9.74 23.82
CA ALA A 87 11.87 10.74 24.75
C ALA A 87 10.73 11.42 25.53
N LEU A 88 9.63 11.76 24.86
CA LEU A 88 8.45 12.36 25.51
C LEU A 88 7.73 11.38 26.44
N GLU A 89 7.68 10.09 26.11
CA GLU A 89 7.15 9.07 27.02
C GLU A 89 7.97 9.00 28.32
N ALA A 90 9.30 9.07 28.20
CA ALA A 90 10.20 9.10 29.36
C ALA A 90 10.01 10.35 30.24
N GLU A 91 9.61 11.47 29.64
CA GLU A 91 9.26 12.72 30.35
C GLU A 91 7.81 12.73 30.87
N SER A 92 7.08 11.60 30.77
CA SER A 92 5.66 11.47 31.14
C SER A 92 4.70 12.37 30.35
N LEU A 93 5.11 12.83 29.17
CA LEU A 93 4.31 13.62 28.22
C LEU A 93 3.55 12.69 27.25
N HIS A 94 2.71 11.81 27.81
CA HIS A 94 2.10 10.69 27.10
C HIS A 94 1.24 11.08 25.89
N GLU A 95 0.45 12.15 25.99
CA GLU A 95 -0.38 12.65 24.87
C GLU A 95 0.47 13.06 23.66
N GLN A 96 1.58 13.78 23.92
CA GLN A 96 2.49 14.24 22.86
C GLN A 96 3.28 13.06 22.28
N ALA A 97 3.70 12.12 23.13
CA ALA A 97 4.34 10.89 22.70
C ALA A 97 3.43 10.05 21.79
N SER A 98 2.15 9.87 22.16
CA SER A 98 1.16 9.18 21.35
C SER A 98 0.96 9.84 19.99
N ALA A 99 0.77 11.17 19.97
CA ALA A 99 0.58 11.93 18.73
C ALA A 99 1.77 11.81 17.77
N LEU A 100 3.01 11.93 18.29
CA LEU A 100 4.22 11.77 17.50
C LEU A 100 4.43 10.34 17.01
N ALA A 101 4.11 9.34 17.83
CA ALA A 101 4.19 7.94 17.43
C ALA A 101 3.20 7.62 16.30
N GLN A 102 1.96 8.11 16.38
CA GLN A 102 0.97 7.98 15.30
C GLN A 102 1.39 8.71 14.02
N GLU A 103 2.05 9.87 14.14
CA GLU A 103 2.60 10.58 12.98
C GLU A 103 3.75 9.79 12.33
N ALA A 104 4.65 9.21 13.13
CA ALA A 104 5.72 8.35 12.65
C ALA A 104 5.16 7.11 11.94
N GLU A 105 4.14 6.45 12.52
CA GLU A 105 3.44 5.30 11.92
C GLU A 105 2.86 5.64 10.55
N ARG A 106 2.12 6.76 10.44
CA ARG A 106 1.57 7.21 9.14
C ARG A 106 2.64 7.47 8.10
N LEU A 107 3.80 8.00 8.52
CA LEU A 107 4.93 8.19 7.61
C LEU A 107 5.53 6.84 7.19
N PHE A 108 5.70 5.88 8.10
CA PHE A 108 6.16 4.54 7.75
C PHE A 108 5.22 3.86 6.76
N ASP A 109 3.91 3.95 6.94
CA ASP A 109 2.92 3.37 6.03
C ASP A 109 2.98 4.02 4.63
N ALA A 110 3.06 5.36 4.58
CA ALA A 110 3.21 6.08 3.32
C ALA A 110 4.50 5.71 2.58
N ILE A 111 5.62 5.58 3.31
CA ILE A 111 6.90 5.14 2.76
C ILE A 111 6.81 3.68 2.30
N GLY A 112 6.10 2.82 3.03
CA GLY A 112 5.85 1.43 2.66
C GLY A 112 5.09 1.32 1.34
N GLY A 113 4.04 2.13 1.16
CA GLY A 113 3.31 2.22 -0.10
C GLY A 113 4.19 2.69 -1.26
N ASP A 114 5.01 3.71 -1.05
CA ASP A 114 5.98 4.19 -2.04
C ASP A 114 7.04 3.12 -2.39
N ALA A 115 7.48 2.33 -1.41
CA ALA A 115 8.44 1.25 -1.62
C ALA A 115 7.85 0.13 -2.48
N VAL A 116 6.59 -0.26 -2.24
CA VAL A 116 5.89 -1.24 -3.08
C VAL A 116 5.76 -0.74 -4.50
N ALA A 117 5.34 0.51 -4.69
CA ALA A 117 5.21 1.12 -6.02
C ALA A 117 6.57 1.20 -6.74
N LEU A 118 7.66 1.49 -6.01
CA LEU A 118 9.01 1.53 -6.58
C LEU A 118 9.46 0.13 -7.03
N ARG A 119 9.21 -0.90 -6.21
CA ARG A 119 9.48 -2.30 -6.54
C ARG A 119 8.76 -2.72 -7.82
N GLU A 120 7.47 -2.42 -7.93
CA GLU A 120 6.67 -2.77 -9.11
C GLU A 120 7.18 -2.07 -10.38
N ARG A 121 7.52 -0.78 -10.28
CA ARG A 121 8.12 -0.05 -11.41
C ARG A 121 9.47 -0.63 -11.83
N ALA A 122 10.33 -0.98 -10.87
CA ALA A 122 11.62 -1.58 -11.16
C ALA A 122 11.48 -2.94 -11.86
N ALA A 123 10.54 -3.78 -11.39
CA ALA A 123 10.21 -5.06 -12.00
C ALA A 123 9.62 -4.89 -13.42
N GLU A 124 8.72 -3.93 -13.62
CA GLU A 124 8.18 -3.61 -14.94
C GLU A 124 9.25 -3.13 -15.92
N ASP A 125 10.14 -2.25 -15.49
CA ASP A 125 11.22 -1.73 -16.33
C ASP A 125 12.19 -2.84 -16.73
N ALA A 126 12.51 -3.75 -15.80
CA ALA A 126 13.29 -4.94 -16.10
C ALA A 126 12.59 -5.84 -17.14
N SER A 127 11.28 -6.03 -17.01
CA SER A 127 10.46 -6.80 -17.96
C SER A 127 10.43 -6.16 -19.35
N LYS A 128 10.18 -4.85 -19.43
CA LYS A 128 10.15 -4.08 -20.70
C LYS A 128 11.49 -4.15 -21.41
N ARG A 129 12.60 -4.00 -20.68
CA ARG A 129 13.95 -4.12 -21.25
C ARG A 129 14.22 -5.52 -21.79
N ARG A 130 13.81 -6.58 -21.09
CA ARG A 130 13.94 -7.97 -21.57
C ARG A 130 13.11 -8.21 -22.83
N THR A 131 11.85 -7.79 -22.84
CA THR A 131 10.97 -7.95 -24.00
C THR A 131 11.49 -7.19 -25.21
N ALA A 132 11.96 -5.96 -25.02
CA ALA A 132 12.57 -5.16 -26.08
C ALA A 132 13.86 -5.81 -26.62
N ALA A 133 14.69 -6.40 -25.76
CA ALA A 133 15.90 -7.10 -26.20
C ALA A 133 15.59 -8.36 -27.01
N ILE A 134 14.60 -9.16 -26.59
CA ILE A 134 14.23 -10.41 -27.25
C ILE A 134 13.51 -10.15 -28.58
N LEU A 135 12.59 -9.19 -28.62
CA LEU A 135 11.80 -8.90 -29.83
C LEU A 135 12.49 -7.91 -30.77
N GLY A 136 13.38 -7.06 -30.26
CA GLY A 136 14.05 -6.03 -31.07
C GLY A 136 14.87 -6.60 -32.21
N ALA A 137 15.64 -7.66 -31.95
CA ALA A 137 16.49 -8.30 -32.95
C ALA A 137 15.70 -8.95 -34.12
N PRO A 138 14.72 -9.85 -33.88
CA PRO A 138 13.94 -10.45 -34.97
C PRO A 138 13.07 -9.41 -35.69
N PHE A 139 12.56 -8.40 -34.98
CA PHE A 139 11.79 -7.33 -35.60
C PHE A 139 12.63 -6.47 -36.54
N ALA A 140 13.84 -6.08 -36.12
CA ALA A 140 14.78 -5.36 -36.98
C ALA A 140 15.18 -6.20 -38.21
N ALA A 141 15.45 -7.50 -38.02
CA ALA A 141 15.76 -8.41 -39.12
C ALA A 141 14.60 -8.52 -40.12
N ALA A 142 13.35 -8.62 -39.63
CA ALA A 142 12.17 -8.67 -40.49
C ALA A 142 11.99 -7.38 -41.31
N ILE A 143 12.21 -6.21 -40.70
CA ILE A 143 12.16 -4.92 -41.41
C ILE A 143 13.23 -4.86 -42.51
N ILE A 144 14.47 -5.25 -42.20
CA ILE A 144 15.56 -5.25 -43.17
C ILE A 144 15.25 -6.21 -44.33
N ALA A 145 14.74 -7.40 -44.05
CA ALA A 145 14.36 -8.37 -45.07
C ALA A 145 13.24 -7.86 -45.97
N LEU A 146 12.21 -7.21 -45.41
CA LEU A 146 11.13 -6.60 -46.17
C LEU A 146 11.65 -5.48 -47.08
N LEU A 147 12.49 -4.58 -46.54
CA LEU A 147 13.09 -3.50 -47.33
C LEU A 147 13.94 -4.05 -48.48
N ALA A 148 14.77 -5.06 -48.21
CA ALA A 148 15.59 -5.71 -49.23
C ALA A 148 14.71 -6.33 -50.33
N TYR A 149 13.63 -7.00 -49.96
CA TYR A 149 12.68 -7.58 -50.91
C TYR A 149 11.99 -6.51 -51.78
N PHE A 150 11.52 -5.42 -51.18
CA PHE A 150 10.89 -4.33 -51.91
C PHE A 150 11.86 -3.61 -52.85
N LEU A 151 13.10 -3.33 -52.41
CA LEU A 151 14.14 -2.76 -53.26
C LEU A 151 14.45 -3.67 -54.44
N ALA A 152 14.65 -4.96 -54.19
CA ALA A 152 14.92 -5.94 -55.24
C ALA A 152 13.78 -5.98 -56.27
N ARG A 153 12.53 -6.00 -55.81
CA ARG A 153 11.35 -6.01 -56.69
C ARG A 153 11.21 -4.71 -57.49
N PHE A 154 11.50 -3.57 -56.87
CA PHE A 154 11.44 -2.27 -57.55
C PHE A 154 12.54 -2.16 -58.62
N TRP A 155 13.76 -2.60 -58.30
CA TRP A 155 14.89 -2.66 -59.24
C TRP A 155 14.60 -3.57 -60.43
N GLN A 156 14.03 -4.75 -60.20
CA GLN A 156 13.61 -5.64 -61.29
C GLN A 156 12.58 -4.97 -62.21
N LYS A 157 11.57 -4.29 -61.65
CA LYS A 157 10.55 -3.58 -62.44
C LYS A 157 11.14 -2.45 -63.28
N SER A 158 12.12 -1.71 -62.74
CA SER A 158 12.83 -0.67 -63.50
C SER A 158 13.75 -1.25 -64.57
N ARG A 159 14.47 -2.33 -64.30
CA ARG A 159 15.29 -3.02 -65.30
C ARG A 159 14.45 -3.55 -66.46
N ILE A 160 13.32 -4.20 -66.18
CA ILE A 160 12.42 -4.71 -67.22
C ILE A 160 11.88 -3.57 -68.08
N ARG A 161 11.47 -2.44 -67.48
CA ARG A 161 11.05 -1.24 -68.24
C ARG A 161 12.16 -0.69 -69.12
N LYS A 162 13.40 -0.64 -68.62
CA LYS A 162 14.55 -0.14 -69.38
C LYS A 162 14.89 -1.05 -70.58
N VAL A 163 14.83 -2.37 -70.39
CA VAL A 163 15.06 -3.35 -71.48
C VAL A 163 13.94 -3.34 -72.52
N MET A 164 12.68 -3.23 -72.09
CA MET A 164 11.54 -3.12 -73.00
C MET A 164 11.57 -1.81 -73.82
N GLY A 165 12.02 -0.70 -73.22
CA GLY A 165 12.18 0.58 -73.94
C GLY A 165 13.22 0.51 -75.07
N MET A 166 14.37 -0.12 -74.83
CA MET A 166 15.42 -0.26 -75.86
C MET A 166 14.97 -1.11 -77.06
N ARG A 167 14.17 -2.16 -76.83
CA ARG A 167 13.66 -3.00 -77.93
C ARG A 167 12.64 -2.30 -78.85
N VAL A 168 11.95 -1.28 -78.36
CA VAL A 168 10.97 -0.54 -79.15
C VAL A 168 11.65 0.52 -80.03
N GLU A 169 12.75 1.13 -79.56
CA GLU A 169 13.54 2.07 -80.37
C GLU A 169 14.27 1.38 -81.53
N GLU A 170 14.78 0.15 -81.33
CA GLU A 170 15.44 -0.63 -82.39
C GLU A 170 14.47 -1.13 -83.48
N ALA A 171 13.19 -1.34 -83.16
CA ALA A 171 12.17 -1.79 -84.10
C ALA A 171 11.50 -0.64 -84.88
N GLY A 172 11.56 0.59 -84.38
CA GLY A 172 10.98 1.79 -85.01
C GLY A 172 11.87 2.49 -86.04
N GLN A 173 13.12 2.03 -86.23
CA GLN A 173 14.08 2.58 -87.20
C GLN A 173 14.25 1.74 -88.48
N ARG A 174 13.28 0.89 -88.82
CA ARG A 174 13.25 0.15 -90.09
C ARG A 174 12.14 0.62 -91.00
#